data_AF-A0A958GAB2-F1
#
_entry.id   AF-A0A958GAB2-F1
#
_cell.length_a   1.000
_cell.length_b   1.000
_cell.length_c   1.000
_cell.angle_alpha   90.00
_cell.angle_beta   90.00
_cell.angle_gamma   90.00
#
_symmetry.space_group_name_H-M   'P 1'
#
loop_
_entity.id
_entity.type
_entity.pdbx_description
1 polymer ?
#
loop_
_entity_poly.entity_id
_entity_poly.type
_entity_poly.pdbx_seq_one_letter_code
_entity_poly.pdbx_strand_id
1 'polypeptide(L)'
;SIHHYLLSSGRRHQVSLIASGGIRLASDSQKTIQRGAEATLLDVAALLALDPYAYKATQEDKTTTEKLVNLDIPWAIKRLNNQMESRKIQILEVLGASGFKDIKKTVGEEGRLIDFYELEERLQKEVLEDEDKPARHEQLNNELKAAEPLPAGASPTYSELKKRVQRLKSPHNFYELGDINQTVYHRDHVWPGMLIRTLGRMAAGEEEMFLLKNVKGTGLLGDGFDVMRILYQRDPDVIPDAELDDVSTALPLDKDLILQAPWMFGGKSVGSIGLDTWRAHVIAARELGVQYDTGEGGYPTCFFL
;
A
#
# COMPACT_ATOMS: atom_id res chain seq x y z
N SER A 1 2.12 -20.59 21.84
CA SER A 1 3.45 -20.91 21.26
C SER A 1 4.31 -21.62 22.30
N ILE A 2 5.39 -22.31 21.90
CA ILE A 2 6.36 -22.93 22.85
C ILE A 2 6.97 -21.86 23.76
N HIS A 3 7.26 -20.68 23.23
CA HIS A 3 7.75 -19.54 24.00
C HIS A 3 6.81 -19.17 25.16
N HIS A 4 5.52 -18.95 24.89
CA HIS A 4 4.51 -18.61 25.91
C HIS A 4 4.33 -19.71 26.95
N TYR A 5 4.37 -20.98 26.54
CA TYR A 5 4.33 -22.11 27.46
C TYR A 5 5.54 -22.16 28.41
N LEU A 6 6.74 -21.88 27.89
CA LEU A 6 7.96 -21.83 28.70
C LEU A 6 7.99 -20.62 29.63
N LEU A 7 7.42 -19.49 29.22
CA LEU A 7 7.24 -18.32 30.07
C LEU A 7 6.26 -18.61 31.21
N SER A 8 5.07 -19.15 30.91
CA SER A 8 4.05 -19.44 31.93
C SER A 8 4.48 -20.52 32.93
N SER A 9 5.33 -21.46 32.49
CA SER A 9 5.93 -22.47 33.37
C SER A 9 7.20 -22.00 34.11
N GLY A 10 7.66 -20.76 33.88
CA GLY A 10 8.86 -20.19 34.49
C GLY A 10 10.18 -20.80 34.01
N ARG A 11 10.17 -21.60 32.94
CA ARG A 11 11.33 -22.37 32.45
C ARG A 11 12.04 -21.73 31.26
N ARG A 12 11.56 -20.59 30.76
CA ARG A 12 12.07 -19.94 29.56
C ARG A 12 13.58 -19.65 29.58
N HIS A 13 14.13 -19.32 30.75
CA HIS A 13 15.55 -19.02 30.94
C HIS A 13 16.46 -20.26 30.87
N GLN A 14 15.91 -21.47 30.88
CA GLN A 14 16.67 -22.72 30.91
C GLN A 14 17.02 -23.26 29.51
N VAL A 15 16.41 -22.69 28.46
CA VAL A 15 16.56 -23.18 27.09
C VAL A 15 16.69 -22.01 26.12
N SER A 16 17.45 -22.21 25.05
CA SER A 16 17.46 -21.35 23.88
C SER A 16 16.62 -21.99 22.77
N LEU A 17 15.72 -21.23 22.18
CA LEU A 17 14.87 -21.65 21.07
C LEU A 17 15.53 -21.23 19.75
N ILE A 18 15.82 -22.20 18.90
CA ILE A 18 16.28 -21.98 17.53
C ILE A 18 15.17 -22.45 16.59
N ALA A 19 14.74 -21.58 15.70
CA ALA A 19 13.66 -21.85 14.76
C ALA A 19 14.18 -22.02 13.33
N SER A 20 13.58 -22.91 12.56
CA SER A 20 13.89 -23.19 11.16
C SER A 20 12.61 -23.46 10.38
N GLY A 21 12.73 -23.65 9.06
CA GLY A 21 11.60 -23.97 8.19
C GLY A 21 10.94 -22.72 7.62
N GLY A 22 11.11 -22.51 6.31
CA GLY A 22 10.41 -21.45 5.58
C GLY A 22 10.93 -20.03 5.83
N ILE A 23 12.06 -19.86 6.54
CA ILE A 23 12.69 -18.55 6.77
C ILE A 23 13.40 -18.08 5.49
N ARG A 24 12.77 -17.20 4.71
CA ARG A 24 13.24 -16.79 3.38
C ARG A 24 13.70 -15.34 3.33
N LEU A 25 12.98 -14.46 3.99
CA LEU A 25 13.24 -13.02 4.04
C LEU A 25 13.84 -12.62 5.39
N ALA A 26 14.47 -11.44 5.45
CA ALA A 26 14.92 -10.83 6.69
C ALA A 26 13.76 -10.63 7.70
N SER A 27 12.60 -10.24 7.19
CA SER A 27 11.38 -10.08 7.98
C SER A 27 10.89 -11.38 8.61
N ASP A 28 11.06 -12.53 7.95
CA ASP A 28 10.72 -13.84 8.53
C ASP A 28 11.58 -14.14 9.76
N SER A 29 12.89 -13.84 9.67
CA SER A 29 13.81 -13.99 10.82
C SER A 29 13.38 -13.11 11.98
N GLN A 30 13.09 -11.84 11.72
CA GLN A 30 12.69 -10.90 12.76
C GLN A 30 11.35 -11.28 13.40
N LYS A 31 10.33 -11.62 12.61
CA LYS A 31 9.03 -12.09 13.12
C LYS A 31 9.20 -13.34 13.99
N THR A 32 10.02 -14.28 13.55
CA THR A 32 10.29 -15.52 14.29
C THR A 32 10.99 -15.26 15.63
N ILE A 33 11.93 -14.32 15.65
CA ILE A 33 12.58 -13.88 16.89
C ILE A 33 11.57 -13.18 17.80
N GLN A 34 10.73 -12.31 17.25
CA GLN A 34 9.66 -11.63 18.01
C GLN A 34 8.62 -12.60 18.58
N ARG A 35 8.38 -13.74 17.92
CA ARG A 35 7.56 -14.85 18.46
C ARG A 35 8.30 -15.72 19.48
N GLY A 36 9.54 -15.38 19.80
CA GLY A 36 10.24 -15.89 20.98
C GLY A 36 11.47 -16.75 20.73
N ALA A 37 11.93 -16.89 19.48
CA ALA A 37 13.18 -17.57 19.15
C ALA A 37 14.41 -16.66 19.39
N GLU A 38 15.53 -17.23 19.80
CA GLU A 38 16.81 -16.52 19.94
C GLU A 38 17.60 -16.48 18.63
N ALA A 39 17.36 -17.44 17.74
CA ALA A 39 18.03 -17.53 16.46
C ALA A 39 17.14 -18.20 15.41
N THR A 40 17.41 -17.89 14.14
CA THR A 40 16.80 -18.56 13.01
C THR A 40 17.85 -19.30 12.18
N LEU A 41 17.53 -20.52 11.77
CA LEU A 41 18.35 -21.30 10.84
C LEU A 41 17.84 -21.08 9.41
N LEU A 42 18.78 -20.86 8.50
CA LEU A 42 18.52 -20.68 7.07
C LEU A 42 18.90 -21.94 6.32
N ASP A 43 17.91 -22.58 5.70
CA ASP A 43 18.03 -23.85 4.99
C ASP A 43 17.91 -23.63 3.47
N VAL A 44 16.68 -23.64 2.95
CA VAL A 44 16.34 -23.50 1.54
C VAL A 44 16.77 -22.13 1.01
N ALA A 45 16.73 -21.08 1.84
CA ALA A 45 17.20 -19.76 1.44
C ALA A 45 18.70 -19.75 1.12
N ALA A 46 19.53 -20.43 1.92
CA ALA A 46 20.96 -20.56 1.67
C ALA A 46 21.21 -21.43 0.43
N LEU A 47 20.46 -22.51 0.27
CA LEU A 47 20.51 -23.37 -0.91
C LEU A 47 20.20 -22.60 -2.20
N LEU A 48 19.14 -21.78 -2.21
CA LEU A 48 18.74 -20.98 -3.37
C LEU A 48 19.77 -19.89 -3.73
N ALA A 49 20.55 -19.42 -2.76
CA ALA A 49 21.64 -18.48 -3.04
C ALA A 49 22.80 -19.14 -3.81
N LEU A 50 23.00 -20.45 -3.62
CA LEU A 50 24.01 -21.25 -4.31
C LEU A 50 23.48 -21.79 -5.64
N ASP A 51 22.21 -22.23 -5.66
CA ASP A 51 21.56 -22.70 -6.86
C ASP A 51 20.07 -22.31 -6.93
N PRO A 52 19.70 -21.33 -7.78
CA PRO A 52 18.31 -20.91 -7.91
C PRO A 52 17.39 -22.00 -8.50
N TYR A 53 17.94 -23.04 -9.13
CA TYR A 53 17.16 -24.15 -9.68
C TYR A 53 16.87 -25.26 -8.66
N ALA A 54 17.42 -25.18 -7.46
CA ALA A 54 17.27 -26.22 -6.44
C ALA A 54 15.78 -26.49 -6.10
N TYR A 55 14.94 -25.45 -6.04
CA TYR A 55 13.51 -25.62 -5.78
C TYR A 55 12.79 -26.40 -6.90
N LYS A 56 13.15 -26.13 -8.16
CA LYS A 56 12.60 -26.87 -9.31
C LYS A 56 13.05 -28.33 -9.26
N ALA A 57 14.30 -28.59 -8.92
CA ALA A 57 14.82 -29.95 -8.77
C ALA A 57 14.05 -30.74 -7.70
N THR A 58 13.72 -30.11 -6.55
CA THR A 58 12.88 -30.74 -5.52
C THR A 58 11.48 -31.10 -6.05
N GLN A 59 10.86 -30.24 -6.86
CA GLN A 59 9.54 -30.54 -7.44
C GLN A 59 9.57 -31.66 -8.48
N GLU A 60 10.72 -31.86 -9.14
CA GLU A 60 10.94 -32.93 -10.12
C GLU A 60 11.52 -34.21 -9.50
N ASP A 61 11.48 -34.35 -8.17
CA ASP A 61 12.04 -35.47 -7.40
C ASP A 61 13.54 -35.76 -7.68
N LYS A 62 14.31 -34.70 -7.98
CA LYS A 62 15.76 -34.77 -8.17
C LYS A 62 16.48 -34.40 -6.88
N THR A 63 17.45 -35.22 -6.47
CA THR A 63 18.11 -35.13 -5.15
C THR A 63 19.02 -33.93 -4.98
N THR A 64 19.66 -33.47 -6.06
CA THR A 64 20.56 -32.29 -6.08
C THR A 64 20.83 -31.92 -7.54
N THR A 65 21.23 -30.67 -7.80
CA THR A 65 21.81 -30.31 -9.09
C THR A 65 23.30 -30.69 -9.11
N GLU A 66 23.82 -31.19 -10.24
CA GLU A 66 25.26 -31.45 -10.46
C GLU A 66 26.13 -30.23 -10.09
N LYS A 67 25.52 -29.04 -10.18
CA LYS A 67 26.10 -27.75 -9.85
C LYS A 67 26.56 -27.63 -8.40
N LEU A 68 25.86 -28.26 -7.45
CA LEU A 68 26.27 -28.25 -6.03
C LEU A 68 27.50 -29.13 -5.79
N VAL A 69 27.68 -30.19 -6.58
CA VAL A 69 28.81 -31.12 -6.47
C VAL A 69 30.10 -30.48 -7.00
N ASN A 70 29.99 -29.67 -8.06
CA ASN A 70 31.14 -29.01 -8.72
C ASN A 70 31.21 -27.50 -8.42
N LEU A 71 30.78 -27.08 -7.23
CA LEU A 71 30.60 -25.67 -6.92
C LEU A 71 31.94 -25.01 -6.57
N ASP A 72 32.24 -23.87 -7.19
CA ASP A 72 33.42 -23.08 -6.86
C ASP A 72 33.30 -22.50 -5.44
N ILE A 73 34.12 -23.00 -4.51
CA ILE A 73 34.01 -22.72 -3.08
C ILE A 73 34.17 -21.22 -2.76
N PRO A 74 35.18 -20.49 -3.30
CA PRO A 74 35.29 -19.04 -3.13
C PRO A 74 34.04 -18.27 -3.58
N TRP A 75 33.45 -18.63 -4.73
CA TRP A 75 32.20 -18.03 -5.19
C TRP A 75 31.02 -18.35 -4.26
N ALA A 76 30.92 -19.58 -3.76
CA ALA A 76 29.89 -20.03 -2.81
C ALA A 76 29.90 -19.19 -1.54
N ILE A 77 31.09 -19.06 -0.94
CA ILE A 77 31.31 -18.29 0.29
C ILE A 77 30.91 -16.83 0.05
N LYS A 78 31.32 -16.25 -1.08
CA LYS A 78 30.96 -14.87 -1.43
C LYS A 78 29.44 -14.70 -1.57
N ARG A 79 28.76 -15.65 -2.21
CA ARG A 79 27.29 -15.63 -2.35
C ARG A 79 26.57 -15.67 -1.02
N LEU A 80 26.94 -16.60 -0.13
CA LEU A 80 26.33 -16.74 1.19
C LEU A 80 26.62 -15.52 2.08
N ASN A 81 27.85 -15.00 2.05
CA ASN A 81 28.21 -13.79 2.77
C ASN A 81 27.38 -12.58 2.30
N ASN A 82 27.22 -12.41 0.98
CA ASN A 82 26.38 -11.33 0.44
C ASN A 82 24.91 -11.47 0.85
N GLN A 83 24.37 -12.69 0.88
CA GLN A 83 23.01 -12.95 1.36
C GLN A 83 22.86 -12.59 2.85
N MET A 84 23.83 -12.99 3.69
CA MET A 84 23.81 -12.67 5.12
C MET A 84 23.97 -11.18 5.38
N GLU A 85 24.84 -10.50 4.62
CA GLU A 85 25.05 -9.06 4.75
C GLU A 85 23.80 -8.27 4.35
N SER A 86 23.17 -8.62 3.23
CA SER A 86 21.90 -8.02 2.80
C SER A 86 20.81 -8.21 3.85
N ARG A 87 20.69 -9.42 4.42
CA ARG A 87 19.74 -9.72 5.49
C ARG A 87 20.02 -8.89 6.75
N LYS A 88 21.30 -8.77 7.15
CA LYS A 88 21.71 -7.97 8.30
C LYS A 88 21.30 -6.52 8.13
N ILE A 89 21.55 -5.92 6.97
CA ILE A 89 21.16 -4.53 6.67
C ILE A 89 19.65 -4.35 6.79
N GLN A 90 18.86 -5.23 6.17
CA GLN A 90 17.39 -5.16 6.25
C GLN A 90 16.87 -5.30 7.69
N ILE A 91 17.44 -6.21 8.48
CA ILE A 91 17.10 -6.34 9.91
C ILE A 91 17.43 -5.04 10.65
N LEU A 92 18.61 -4.45 10.42
CA LEU A 92 19.01 -3.20 11.09
C LEU A 92 18.08 -2.03 10.72
N GLU A 93 17.63 -1.94 9.46
CA GLU A 93 16.66 -0.94 9.01
C GLU A 93 15.33 -1.09 9.76
N VAL A 94 14.78 -2.30 9.84
CA VAL A 94 13.51 -2.54 10.54
C VAL A 94 13.66 -2.33 12.05
N LEU A 95 14.79 -2.73 12.65
CA LEU A 95 15.08 -2.45 14.06
C LEU A 95 15.13 -0.94 14.32
N GLY A 96 15.82 -0.19 13.47
CA GLY A 96 15.89 1.27 13.53
C GLY A 96 14.51 1.92 13.44
N ALA A 97 13.69 1.52 12.45
CA ALA A 97 12.31 2.00 12.30
C ALA A 97 11.41 1.61 13.49
N SER A 98 11.68 0.47 14.13
CA SER A 98 10.90 -0.03 15.28
C SER A 98 11.39 0.52 16.64
N GLY A 99 12.47 1.30 16.66
CA GLY A 99 13.08 1.88 17.86
C GLY A 99 14.00 0.94 18.66
N PHE A 100 14.44 -0.17 18.08
CA PHE A 100 15.36 -1.11 18.73
C PHE A 100 16.80 -0.93 18.26
N LYS A 101 17.74 -1.04 19.21
CA LYS A 101 19.19 -1.01 18.93
C LYS A 101 19.82 -2.40 18.84
N ASP A 102 19.10 -3.43 19.29
CA ASP A 102 19.59 -4.81 19.36
C ASP A 102 18.41 -5.76 19.13
N ILE A 103 18.59 -6.72 18.23
CA ILE A 103 17.60 -7.75 17.92
C ILE A 103 17.28 -8.64 19.12
N LYS A 104 18.21 -8.80 20.07
CA LYS A 104 17.96 -9.59 21.29
C LYS A 104 16.84 -9.00 22.14
N LYS A 105 16.62 -7.69 22.06
CA LYS A 105 15.54 -7.01 22.79
C LYS A 105 14.17 -7.26 22.18
N THR A 106 14.11 -7.81 20.97
CA THR A 106 12.85 -8.12 20.32
C THR A 106 12.40 -9.55 20.59
N VAL A 107 13.20 -10.40 21.25
CA VAL A 107 12.83 -11.78 21.57
C VAL A 107 11.56 -11.82 22.43
N GLY A 108 10.47 -12.37 21.88
CA GLY A 108 9.18 -12.44 22.56
C GLY A 108 8.38 -11.12 22.57
N GLU A 109 8.89 -10.06 21.93
CA GLU A 109 8.20 -8.77 21.86
C GLU A 109 7.21 -8.74 20.68
N GLU A 110 6.00 -9.25 20.98
CA GLU A 110 4.93 -9.43 20.00
C GLU A 110 4.10 -8.15 19.78
N GLY A 111 4.26 -7.10 20.60
CA GLY A 111 3.43 -5.87 20.52
C GLY A 111 3.56 -5.05 19.23
N ARG A 112 4.56 -5.36 18.39
CA ARG A 112 4.73 -4.77 17.04
C ARG A 112 4.41 -5.74 15.91
N LEU A 113 3.99 -6.96 16.25
CA LEU A 113 3.47 -7.91 15.29
C LEU A 113 1.97 -7.68 15.13
N ILE A 114 1.48 -7.93 13.92
CA ILE A 114 0.06 -7.94 13.62
C ILE A 114 -0.35 -9.40 13.51
N ASP A 115 -1.22 -9.85 14.41
CA ASP A 115 -1.90 -11.13 14.26
C ASP A 115 -3.18 -10.92 13.43
N PHE A 116 -3.23 -11.55 12.26
CA PHE A 116 -4.34 -11.38 11.34
C PHE A 116 -5.65 -11.94 11.89
N TYR A 117 -5.62 -13.01 12.69
CA TYR A 117 -6.84 -13.60 13.24
C TYR A 117 -7.44 -12.70 14.31
N GLU A 118 -6.62 -12.17 15.21
CA GLU A 118 -7.08 -11.22 16.23
C GLU A 118 -7.60 -9.93 15.58
N LEU A 119 -6.93 -9.45 14.52
CA LEU A 119 -7.38 -8.29 13.77
C LEU A 119 -8.72 -8.54 13.07
N GLU A 120 -8.87 -9.67 12.40
CA GLU A 120 -10.10 -10.05 11.69
C GLU A 120 -11.27 -10.23 12.67
N GLU A 121 -11.04 -10.93 13.78
CA GLU A 121 -12.04 -11.10 14.84
C GLU A 121 -12.48 -9.75 15.42
N ARG A 122 -11.53 -8.84 15.66
CA ARG A 122 -11.82 -7.48 16.14
C ARG A 122 -12.65 -6.70 15.11
N LEU A 123 -12.26 -6.73 13.84
CA LEU A 123 -13.00 -6.05 12.76
C LEU A 123 -14.42 -6.60 12.64
N GLN A 124 -14.57 -7.92 12.68
CA GLN A 124 -15.86 -8.58 12.62
C GLN A 124 -16.77 -8.10 13.76
N LYS A 125 -16.30 -8.18 15.01
CA LYS A 125 -17.08 -7.81 16.19
C LYS A 125 -17.37 -6.32 16.31
N GLU A 126 -16.36 -5.48 16.09
CA GLU A 126 -16.46 -4.04 16.38
C GLU A 126 -16.97 -3.20 15.20
N VAL A 127 -16.89 -3.73 13.98
CA VAL A 127 -17.25 -2.98 12.76
C VAL A 127 -18.42 -3.61 12.03
N LEU A 128 -18.40 -4.93 11.83
CA LEU A 128 -19.37 -5.60 10.96
C LEU A 128 -20.62 -6.08 11.71
N GLU A 129 -20.48 -6.54 12.96
CA GLU A 129 -21.60 -7.07 13.77
C GLU A 129 -22.30 -6.00 14.63
N ASP A 130 -21.72 -4.80 14.75
CA ASP A 130 -22.30 -3.70 15.50
C ASP A 130 -23.35 -2.94 14.67
N GLU A 131 -24.59 -3.44 14.71
CA GLU A 131 -25.73 -2.88 13.95
C GLU A 131 -26.06 -1.43 14.34
N ASP A 132 -25.70 -0.99 15.55
CA ASP A 132 -25.98 0.37 16.05
C ASP A 132 -24.90 1.38 15.63
N LYS A 133 -23.74 0.92 15.13
CA LYS A 133 -22.61 1.78 14.76
C LYS A 133 -22.95 2.78 13.63
N PRO A 134 -23.63 2.39 12.54
CA PRO A 134 -24.03 3.33 11.49
C PRO A 134 -24.94 4.45 12.01
N ALA A 135 -25.94 4.10 12.83
CA ALA A 135 -26.87 5.06 13.40
C ALA A 135 -26.17 6.07 14.33
N ARG A 136 -25.23 5.59 15.16
CA ARG A 136 -24.39 6.46 16.01
C ARG A 136 -23.50 7.39 15.19
N HIS A 137 -22.88 6.90 14.11
CA HIS A 137 -22.07 7.73 13.22
C HIS A 137 -22.92 8.76 12.47
N GLU A 138 -24.13 8.41 12.05
CA GLU A 138 -25.06 9.35 11.42
C GLU A 138 -25.46 10.47 12.39
N GLN A 139 -25.78 10.13 13.64
CA GLN A 139 -26.05 11.11 14.68
C GLN A 139 -24.85 12.05 14.90
N LEU A 140 -23.65 11.49 15.08
CA LEU A 140 -22.42 12.27 15.28
C LEU A 140 -22.14 13.20 14.08
N ASN A 141 -22.33 12.72 12.86
CA ASN A 141 -22.18 13.52 11.64
C ASN A 141 -23.18 14.68 11.60
N ASN A 142 -24.42 14.45 12.03
CA ASN A 142 -25.44 15.50 12.09
C ASN A 142 -25.12 16.55 13.16
N GLU A 143 -24.63 16.11 14.33
CA GLU A 143 -24.16 16.99 15.40
C GLU A 143 -22.96 17.85 14.94
N LEU A 144 -21.99 17.25 14.25
CA LEU A 144 -20.84 17.97 13.68
C LEU A 144 -21.27 19.00 12.64
N LYS A 145 -22.17 18.64 11.72
CA LYS A 145 -22.72 19.58 10.73
C LYS A 145 -23.41 20.78 11.38
N ALA A 146 -24.06 20.59 12.53
CA ALA A 146 -24.73 21.66 13.26
C ALA A 146 -23.74 22.54 14.05
N ALA A 147 -22.70 21.94 14.64
CA ALA A 147 -21.69 22.63 15.44
C ALA A 147 -20.68 23.41 14.59
N GLU A 148 -20.35 22.90 13.40
CA GLU A 148 -19.30 23.41 12.52
C GLU A 148 -19.87 23.69 11.12
N PRO A 149 -20.66 24.76 10.94
CA PRO A 149 -21.26 25.07 9.65
C PRO A 149 -20.18 25.47 8.64
N LEU A 150 -20.29 24.91 7.43
CA LEU A 150 -19.39 25.22 6.33
C LEU A 150 -19.64 26.65 5.80
N PRO A 151 -18.59 27.41 5.47
CA PRO A 151 -18.73 28.69 4.78
C PRO A 151 -19.42 28.53 3.42
N ALA A 152 -20.11 29.58 2.98
CA ALA A 152 -20.72 29.61 1.66
C ALA A 152 -19.66 29.41 0.56
N GLY A 153 -19.89 28.45 -0.35
CA GLY A 153 -18.97 28.11 -1.42
C GLY A 153 -17.81 27.19 -1.03
N ALA A 154 -17.77 26.67 0.20
CA ALA A 154 -16.76 25.71 0.63
C ALA A 154 -16.88 24.34 -0.07
N SER A 155 -18.08 23.98 -0.54
CA SER A 155 -18.34 22.72 -1.23
C SER A 155 -18.90 23.01 -2.64
N PRO A 156 -18.11 22.83 -3.70
CA PRO A 156 -18.61 22.88 -5.08
C PRO A 156 -19.67 21.80 -5.29
N THR A 157 -20.73 22.11 -6.04
CA THR A 157 -21.74 21.09 -6.39
C THR A 157 -21.25 20.17 -7.51
N TYR A 158 -21.88 19.00 -7.68
CA TYR A 158 -21.56 18.10 -8.78
C TYR A 158 -21.71 18.78 -10.14
N SER A 159 -22.81 19.51 -10.35
CA SER A 159 -23.10 20.29 -11.55
C SER A 159 -22.04 21.37 -11.83
N GLU A 160 -21.51 22.02 -10.80
CA GLU A 160 -20.41 22.99 -10.93
C GLU A 160 -19.11 22.31 -11.34
N LEU A 161 -18.76 21.19 -10.69
CA LEU A 161 -17.56 20.41 -11.02
C LEU A 161 -17.61 19.86 -12.44
N LYS A 162 -18.75 19.31 -12.85
CA LYS A 162 -18.97 18.77 -14.21
C LYS A 162 -18.74 19.84 -15.28
N LYS A 163 -19.18 21.08 -15.05
CA LYS A 163 -18.95 22.23 -15.96
C LYS A 163 -17.48 22.67 -16.03
N ARG A 164 -16.67 22.39 -15.01
CA ARG A 164 -15.23 22.71 -15.01
C ARG A 164 -14.42 21.75 -15.88
N VAL A 165 -14.93 20.56 -16.16
CA VAL A 165 -14.22 19.57 -16.98
C VAL A 165 -14.10 20.09 -18.41
N GLN A 166 -12.87 20.23 -18.88
CA GLN A 166 -12.56 20.62 -20.26
C GLN A 166 -11.95 19.44 -21.00
N ARG A 167 -12.46 19.17 -22.20
CA ARG A 167 -11.90 18.15 -23.07
C ARG A 167 -10.52 18.61 -23.53
N LEU A 168 -9.49 17.90 -23.09
CA LEU A 168 -8.13 18.11 -23.55
C LEU A 168 -7.82 17.18 -24.71
N LYS A 169 -7.16 17.69 -25.75
CA LYS A 169 -6.56 16.81 -26.75
C LYS A 169 -5.47 16.01 -26.05
N SER A 170 -5.53 14.67 -26.12
CA SER A 170 -4.50 13.83 -25.52
C SER A 170 -3.13 14.33 -25.99
N PRO A 171 -2.22 14.71 -25.08
CA PRO A 171 -1.00 15.40 -25.46
C PRO A 171 -0.04 14.52 -26.27
N HIS A 172 -0.29 13.20 -26.38
CA HIS A 172 0.53 12.22 -27.10
C HIS A 172 -0.19 10.86 -27.14
N ASN A 173 0.36 9.90 -27.89
CA ASN A 173 -0.05 8.48 -27.94
C ASN A 173 0.18 7.73 -26.62
N PHE A 174 0.28 8.42 -25.47
CA PHE A 174 0.54 7.82 -24.15
C PHE A 174 -0.42 6.67 -23.81
N TYR A 175 -1.65 6.79 -24.29
CA TYR A 175 -2.72 5.84 -24.03
C TYR A 175 -2.86 4.77 -25.12
N GLU A 176 -1.99 4.77 -26.13
CA GLU A 176 -1.83 3.66 -27.09
C GLU A 176 -0.93 2.57 -26.48
N LEU A 177 -1.40 2.00 -25.38
CA LEU A 177 -0.73 0.91 -24.68
C LEU A 177 -1.13 -0.43 -25.29
N GLY A 178 -0.15 -1.31 -25.48
CA GLY A 178 -0.40 -2.68 -25.91
C GLY A 178 -0.98 -3.53 -24.77
N ASP A 179 -1.34 -4.78 -25.08
CA ASP A 179 -1.82 -5.72 -24.06
C ASP A 179 -0.74 -6.09 -23.04
N ILE A 180 0.54 -5.97 -23.42
CA ILE A 180 1.72 -6.21 -22.58
C ILE A 180 2.66 -5.03 -22.72
N ASN A 181 2.80 -4.24 -21.65
CA ASN A 181 3.66 -3.03 -21.63
C ASN A 181 4.94 -3.21 -20.81
N GLN A 182 5.15 -4.38 -20.21
CA GLN A 182 6.30 -4.71 -19.35
C GLN A 182 7.12 -5.85 -19.95
N THR A 183 8.44 -5.67 -20.06
CA THR A 183 9.32 -6.56 -20.82
C THR A 183 9.95 -7.71 -20.01
N VAL A 184 9.98 -7.62 -18.68
CA VAL A 184 10.68 -8.59 -17.81
C VAL A 184 9.81 -9.80 -17.48
N TYR A 185 8.53 -9.58 -17.20
CA TYR A 185 7.57 -10.63 -16.83
C TYR A 185 6.52 -10.86 -17.91
N HIS A 186 6.57 -10.07 -19.00
CA HIS A 186 5.61 -10.09 -20.10
C HIS A 186 4.14 -9.94 -19.66
N ARG A 187 3.91 -9.36 -18.48
CA ARG A 187 2.59 -9.09 -17.89
C ARG A 187 2.69 -7.94 -16.89
N ASP A 188 1.68 -7.08 -16.88
CA ASP A 188 1.44 -6.13 -15.79
C ASP A 188 0.10 -6.49 -15.16
N HIS A 189 0.14 -6.97 -13.92
CA HIS A 189 -1.06 -7.38 -13.19
C HIS A 189 -1.66 -6.25 -12.35
N VAL A 190 -0.86 -5.24 -11.99
CA VAL A 190 -1.27 -4.20 -11.04
C VAL A 190 -1.72 -2.95 -11.79
N TRP A 191 -0.96 -2.51 -12.80
CA TRP A 191 -1.27 -1.35 -13.64
C TRP A 191 -1.33 -1.71 -15.12
N PRO A 192 -2.25 -2.61 -15.51
CA PRO A 192 -2.32 -3.07 -16.89
C PRO A 192 -2.71 -1.92 -17.84
N GLY A 193 -2.33 -2.04 -19.12
CA GLY A 193 -2.45 -0.94 -20.09
C GLY A 193 -3.88 -0.40 -20.23
N MET A 194 -4.90 -1.26 -20.10
CA MET A 194 -6.29 -0.82 -20.15
C MET A 194 -6.69 0.07 -18.97
N LEU A 195 -6.17 -0.18 -17.75
CA LEU A 195 -6.42 0.64 -16.57
C LEU A 195 -5.80 2.03 -16.74
N ILE A 196 -4.53 2.09 -17.16
CA ILE A 196 -3.83 3.35 -17.44
C ILE A 196 -4.56 4.15 -18.53
N ARG A 197 -4.99 3.48 -19.61
CA ARG A 197 -5.77 4.11 -20.67
C ARG A 197 -7.09 4.69 -20.17
N THR A 198 -7.84 3.96 -19.34
CA THR A 198 -9.10 4.46 -18.76
C THR A 198 -8.84 5.71 -17.91
N LEU A 199 -7.88 5.68 -16.99
CA LEU A 199 -7.51 6.84 -16.16
C LEU A 199 -7.07 8.03 -17.03
N GLY A 200 -6.37 7.74 -18.12
CA GLY A 200 -5.99 8.72 -19.12
C GLY A 200 -7.13 9.44 -19.80
N ARG A 201 -8.14 8.67 -20.25
CA ARG A 201 -9.36 9.20 -20.86
C ARG A 201 -10.16 10.04 -19.86
N MET A 202 -10.22 9.62 -18.60
CA MET A 202 -10.82 10.38 -17.50
C MET A 202 -10.10 11.73 -17.33
N ALA A 203 -8.77 11.71 -17.19
CA ALA A 203 -7.96 12.90 -17.02
C ALA A 203 -8.02 13.85 -18.24
N ALA A 204 -8.26 13.31 -19.44
CA ALA A 204 -8.43 14.09 -20.66
C ALA A 204 -9.85 14.69 -20.82
N GLY A 205 -10.74 14.47 -19.85
CA GLY A 205 -12.09 15.04 -19.83
C GLY A 205 -13.04 14.41 -20.84
N GLU A 206 -12.94 13.10 -21.10
CA GLU A 206 -13.90 12.40 -21.94
C GLU A 206 -15.21 12.15 -21.20
N GLU A 207 -16.31 12.73 -21.71
CA GLU A 207 -17.64 12.63 -21.09
C GLU A 207 -18.13 11.19 -20.89
N GLU A 208 -17.76 10.27 -21.79
CA GLU A 208 -18.07 8.84 -21.64
C GLU A 208 -17.53 8.26 -20.33
N MET A 209 -16.41 8.80 -19.82
CA MET A 209 -15.78 8.32 -18.60
C MET A 209 -16.45 8.85 -17.33
N PHE A 210 -17.48 9.69 -17.44
CA PHE A 210 -18.29 10.11 -16.29
C PHE A 210 -19.21 8.97 -15.82
N LEU A 211 -19.47 7.98 -16.68
CA LEU A 211 -20.26 6.80 -16.35
C LEU A 211 -19.33 5.69 -15.83
N LEU A 212 -19.56 5.23 -14.62
CA LEU A 212 -18.75 4.22 -13.95
C LEU A 212 -18.73 2.89 -14.70
N LYS A 213 -19.80 2.54 -15.43
CA LYS A 213 -19.81 1.34 -16.29
C LYS A 213 -18.73 1.35 -17.38
N ASN A 214 -18.27 2.54 -17.79
CA ASN A 214 -17.22 2.72 -18.79
C ASN A 214 -15.82 2.74 -18.18
N VAL A 215 -15.71 2.81 -16.85
CA VAL A 215 -14.46 2.84 -16.10
C VAL A 215 -14.01 1.43 -15.77
N LYS A 216 -12.83 1.04 -16.27
CA LYS A 216 -12.09 -0.12 -15.76
C LYS A 216 -11.32 0.31 -14.52
N GLY A 217 -11.78 -0.12 -13.34
CA GLY A 217 -11.24 0.32 -12.04
C GLY A 217 -10.31 -0.67 -11.34
N THR A 218 -10.02 -1.83 -11.93
CA THR A 218 -9.22 -2.88 -11.30
C THR A 218 -8.12 -3.41 -12.20
N GLY A 219 -7.11 -4.04 -11.58
CA GLY A 219 -6.03 -4.75 -12.25
C GLY A 219 -6.43 -6.15 -12.70
N LEU A 220 -5.42 -7.03 -12.81
CA LEU A 220 -5.52 -8.42 -13.29
C LEU A 220 -4.78 -9.40 -12.35
N LEU A 221 -4.51 -9.01 -11.11
CA LEU A 221 -3.87 -9.83 -10.09
C LEU A 221 -4.83 -10.88 -9.52
N GLY A 222 -6.12 -10.54 -9.43
CA GLY A 222 -7.17 -11.45 -8.93
C GLY A 222 -7.23 -11.55 -7.40
N ASP A 223 -6.59 -10.61 -6.69
CA ASP A 223 -6.63 -10.46 -5.25
C ASP A 223 -6.67 -8.97 -4.85
N GLY A 224 -6.60 -8.68 -3.54
CA GLY A 224 -6.50 -7.31 -3.04
C GLY A 224 -7.62 -6.40 -3.55
N PHE A 225 -7.25 -5.29 -4.18
CA PHE A 225 -8.21 -4.32 -4.74
C PHE A 225 -9.00 -4.87 -5.94
N ASP A 226 -8.53 -5.91 -6.63
CA ASP A 226 -9.24 -6.47 -7.79
C ASP A 226 -10.54 -7.19 -7.39
N VAL A 227 -10.59 -7.65 -6.15
CA VAL A 227 -11.75 -8.38 -5.59
C VAL A 227 -12.58 -7.51 -4.65
N MET A 228 -12.09 -6.33 -4.25
CA MET A 228 -12.87 -5.36 -3.48
C MET A 228 -13.89 -4.67 -4.39
N ARG A 229 -15.15 -4.61 -3.94
CA ARG A 229 -16.25 -3.98 -4.68
C ARG A 229 -17.05 -3.07 -3.78
N ILE A 230 -17.37 -1.88 -4.27
CA ILE A 230 -18.36 -1.03 -3.66
C ILE A 230 -19.74 -1.58 -4.04
N LEU A 231 -20.56 -1.88 -3.04
CA LEU A 231 -21.93 -2.33 -3.24
C LEU A 231 -22.84 -1.10 -3.31
N TYR A 232 -23.36 -0.83 -4.50
CA TYR A 232 -24.32 0.24 -4.69
C TYR A 232 -25.75 -0.28 -4.52
N GLN A 233 -26.58 0.45 -3.78
CA GLN A 233 -28.01 0.14 -3.64
C GLN A 233 -28.82 0.51 -4.89
N ARG A 234 -28.31 1.44 -5.69
CA ARG A 234 -28.86 1.92 -6.96
C ARG A 234 -27.75 1.97 -7.99
N ASP A 235 -28.09 1.87 -9.27
CA ASP A 235 -27.11 2.10 -10.32
C ASP A 235 -26.60 3.56 -10.23
N PRO A 236 -25.29 3.80 -10.00
CA PRO A 236 -24.75 5.14 -9.86
C PRO A 236 -24.86 5.96 -11.16
N ASP A 237 -24.92 5.30 -12.33
CA ASP A 237 -24.97 5.98 -13.63
C ASP A 237 -26.34 6.58 -13.97
N VAL A 238 -27.37 6.31 -13.15
CA VAL A 238 -28.74 6.83 -13.34
C VAL A 238 -29.16 7.84 -12.27
N ILE A 239 -28.27 8.18 -11.33
CA ILE A 239 -28.56 9.17 -10.30
C ILE A 239 -28.62 10.56 -10.95
N PRO A 240 -29.70 11.34 -10.77
CA PRO A 240 -29.78 12.68 -11.34
C PRO A 240 -28.74 13.64 -10.76
N ASP A 241 -28.15 14.50 -11.59
CA ASP A 241 -27.20 15.55 -11.16
C ASP A 241 -27.73 16.39 -9.99
N ALA A 242 -29.04 16.68 -9.96
CA ALA A 242 -29.68 17.43 -8.87
C ALA A 242 -29.65 16.71 -7.51
N GLU A 243 -29.69 15.36 -7.51
CA GLU A 243 -29.54 14.56 -6.29
C GLU A 243 -28.06 14.54 -5.85
N LEU A 244 -27.12 14.54 -6.81
CA LEU A 244 -25.68 14.61 -6.53
C LEU A 244 -25.26 15.99 -6.03
N ASP A 245 -25.96 17.06 -6.40
CA ASP A 245 -25.71 18.43 -5.93
C ASP A 245 -25.94 18.61 -4.42
N ASP A 246 -26.69 17.70 -3.78
CA ASP A 246 -26.90 17.67 -2.33
C ASP A 246 -25.70 17.06 -1.57
N VAL A 247 -24.75 16.42 -2.27
CA VAL A 247 -23.56 15.81 -1.66
C VAL A 247 -22.51 16.89 -1.39
N SER A 248 -22.17 17.09 -0.11
CA SER A 248 -21.05 17.94 0.26
C SER A 248 -19.75 17.16 0.33
N THR A 249 -18.72 17.68 -0.35
CA THR A 249 -17.35 17.14 -0.35
C THR A 249 -16.40 17.96 0.51
N ALA A 250 -16.84 19.08 1.07
CA ALA A 250 -15.96 19.91 1.87
C ALA A 250 -15.52 19.20 3.16
N LEU A 251 -14.26 19.40 3.54
CA LEU A 251 -13.67 18.81 4.74
C LEU A 251 -13.04 19.91 5.60
N PRO A 252 -13.69 20.33 6.69
CA PRO A 252 -13.09 21.24 7.66
C PRO A 252 -12.05 20.48 8.48
N LEU A 253 -10.78 20.91 8.41
CA LEU A 253 -9.68 20.35 9.19
C LEU A 253 -9.33 21.23 10.40
N ASP A 254 -9.48 22.55 10.25
CA ASP A 254 -9.34 23.56 11.31
C ASP A 254 -10.16 24.81 10.91
N LYS A 255 -10.28 25.80 11.81
CA LYS A 255 -11.06 27.04 11.64
C LYS A 255 -10.75 27.79 10.34
N ASP A 256 -9.48 27.78 9.92
CA ASP A 256 -9.00 28.48 8.72
C ASP A 256 -8.51 27.52 7.62
N LEU A 257 -8.77 26.21 7.77
CA LEU A 257 -8.34 25.17 6.83
C LEU A 257 -9.51 24.27 6.46
N ILE A 258 -10.17 24.61 5.35
CA ILE A 258 -11.29 23.86 4.81
C ILE A 258 -10.95 23.44 3.39
N LEU A 259 -10.95 22.12 3.13
CA LEU A 259 -10.76 21.59 1.79
C LEU A 259 -12.11 21.55 1.07
N GLN A 260 -12.11 21.78 -0.24
CA GLN A 260 -13.32 21.62 -1.06
C GLN A 260 -13.65 20.15 -1.38
N ALA A 261 -12.69 19.25 -1.15
CA ALA A 261 -12.85 17.81 -1.34
C ALA A 261 -12.11 17.01 -0.25
N PRO A 262 -12.55 15.79 0.10
CA PRO A 262 -12.01 15.03 1.22
C PRO A 262 -10.77 14.21 0.82
N TRP A 263 -9.90 14.81 0.00
CA TRP A 263 -8.68 14.17 -0.50
C TRP A 263 -7.60 15.23 -0.75
N MET A 264 -6.36 14.78 -0.80
CA MET A 264 -5.19 15.61 -1.07
C MET A 264 -4.16 14.83 -1.87
N PHE A 265 -3.25 15.54 -2.54
CA PHE A 265 -2.12 14.88 -3.19
C PHE A 265 -1.06 14.50 -2.14
N GLY A 266 -0.74 13.20 -2.06
CA GLY A 266 0.28 12.71 -1.12
C GLY A 266 1.71 13.12 -1.47
N GLY A 267 2.58 13.13 -0.47
CA GLY A 267 3.97 13.60 -0.50
C GLY A 267 4.79 13.10 -1.67
N LYS A 268 5.24 14.01 -2.54
CA LYS A 268 6.14 13.68 -3.68
C LYS A 268 7.23 14.72 -3.79
N SER A 269 8.48 14.31 -3.56
CA SER A 269 9.62 15.21 -3.66
C SER A 269 9.87 15.63 -5.10
N VAL A 270 10.30 16.88 -5.30
CA VAL A 270 10.65 17.43 -6.63
C VAL A 270 11.71 16.58 -7.32
N GLY A 271 12.67 16.03 -6.55
CA GLY A 271 13.70 15.12 -7.07
C GLY A 271 13.16 13.79 -7.60
N SER A 272 11.98 13.35 -7.15
CA SER A 272 11.36 12.09 -7.59
C SER A 272 10.49 12.22 -8.84
N ILE A 273 9.76 13.33 -8.99
CA ILE A 273 8.77 13.51 -10.07
C ILE A 273 9.12 14.61 -11.08
N GLY A 274 10.19 15.36 -10.84
CA GLY A 274 10.58 16.52 -11.64
C GLY A 274 9.76 17.78 -11.33
N LEU A 275 10.30 18.92 -11.74
CA LEU A 275 9.76 20.25 -11.42
C LEU A 275 8.38 20.50 -12.06
N ASP A 276 8.19 20.10 -13.31
CA ASP A 276 6.95 20.35 -14.06
C ASP A 276 5.77 19.55 -13.49
N THR A 277 5.97 18.27 -13.20
CA THR A 277 4.96 17.42 -12.55
C THR A 277 4.60 17.94 -11.16
N TRP A 278 5.62 18.35 -10.39
CA TRP A 278 5.40 18.92 -9.07
C TRP A 278 4.60 20.22 -9.16
N ARG A 279 4.94 21.11 -10.09
CA ARG A 279 4.21 22.36 -10.36
C ARG A 279 2.76 22.08 -10.76
N ALA A 280 2.53 21.07 -11.60
CA ALA A 280 1.19 20.68 -12.01
C ALA A 280 0.32 20.26 -10.81
N HIS A 281 0.87 19.49 -9.86
CA HIS A 281 0.15 19.13 -8.62
C HIS A 281 -0.17 20.35 -7.75
N VAL A 282 0.75 21.31 -7.60
CA VAL A 282 0.48 22.55 -6.85
C VAL A 282 -0.66 23.35 -7.47
N ILE A 283 -0.62 23.53 -8.79
CA ILE A 283 -1.66 24.26 -9.51
C ILE A 283 -3.00 23.52 -9.37
N ALA A 284 -3.01 22.20 -9.62
CA ALA A 284 -4.22 21.38 -9.48
C ALA A 284 -4.79 21.44 -8.06
N ALA A 285 -3.95 21.32 -7.03
CA ALA A 285 -4.38 21.41 -5.64
C ALA A 285 -5.05 22.76 -5.33
N ARG A 286 -4.43 23.86 -5.79
CA ARG A 286 -4.98 25.21 -5.65
C ARG A 286 -6.34 25.36 -6.35
N GLU A 287 -6.45 24.92 -7.60
CA GLU A 287 -7.68 25.03 -8.39
C GLU A 287 -8.82 24.15 -7.85
N LEU A 288 -8.48 23.00 -7.27
CA LEU A 288 -9.43 22.06 -6.67
C LEU A 288 -9.75 22.40 -5.21
N GLY A 289 -9.10 23.42 -4.63
CA GLY A 289 -9.30 23.80 -3.23
C GLY A 289 -8.88 22.70 -2.24
N VAL A 290 -7.84 21.94 -2.56
CA VAL A 290 -7.28 20.85 -1.74
C VAL A 290 -5.81 21.09 -1.42
N GLN A 291 -5.23 20.23 -0.59
CA GLN A 291 -3.82 20.32 -0.22
C GLN A 291 -2.92 19.43 -1.10
N TYR A 292 -1.64 19.78 -1.09
CA TYR A 292 -0.58 18.96 -1.66
C TYR A 292 0.59 18.90 -0.69
N ASP A 293 0.95 17.68 -0.30
CA ASP A 293 2.18 17.44 0.45
C ASP A 293 3.38 17.45 -0.51
N THR A 294 4.32 18.33 -0.24
CA THR A 294 5.49 18.59 -1.08
C THR A 294 6.55 17.48 -1.01
N GLY A 295 6.39 16.54 -0.07
CA GLY A 295 7.37 15.49 0.23
C GLY A 295 8.63 16.00 0.91
N GLU A 296 9.59 15.09 1.10
CA GLU A 296 10.81 15.31 1.89
C GLU A 296 11.88 16.17 1.18
N GLY A 297 11.67 16.52 -0.09
CA GLY A 297 12.66 17.21 -0.93
C GLY A 297 12.75 18.73 -0.74
N GLY A 298 12.00 19.27 0.22
CA GLY A 298 11.88 20.71 0.42
C GLY A 298 11.02 21.41 -0.64
N TYR A 299 11.08 22.74 -0.65
CA TYR A 299 10.19 23.60 -1.44
C TYR A 299 10.96 24.38 -2.51
N PRO A 300 10.60 24.29 -3.80
CA PRO A 300 11.22 25.11 -4.83
C PRO A 300 10.82 26.58 -4.65
N THR A 301 11.73 27.38 -4.12
CA THR A 301 11.50 28.82 -3.90
C THR A 301 11.24 29.59 -5.20
N CYS A 302 11.63 29.05 -6.36
CA CYS A 302 11.40 29.63 -7.68
C CYS A 302 9.92 29.78 -8.08
N PHE A 303 8.98 29.21 -7.32
CA PHE A 303 7.54 29.41 -7.53
C PHE A 303 6.90 30.44 -6.59
N PHE A 304 7.69 31.02 -5.67
CA PHE A 304 7.20 31.94 -4.62
C PHE A 304 7.94 33.28 -4.58
N LEU A 305 9.10 33.36 -5.23
CA LEU A 305 9.86 34.58 -5.51
C LEU A 305 9.60 35.02 -6.95
#